data_AF-A0A383A348-F1
#
_entry.id   AF-A0A383A348-F1
#
_cell.length_a   1.000
_cell.length_b   1.000
_cell.length_c   1.000
_cell.angle_alpha   90.00
_cell.angle_beta   90.00
_cell.angle_gamma   90.00
#
_symmetry.space_group_name_H-M   'P 1'
#
loop_
_entity.id
_entity.type
_entity.pdbx_description
1 polymer ?
#
loop_
_entity_poly.entity_id
_entity_poly.type
_entity_poly.pdbx_seq_one_letter_code
_entity_poly.pdbx_strand_id
1 'polypeptide(L)'
;GPPSDIIAVDDELLEYALRLPEDRWRVFLHPRQRFVVDAPLDGHLLVKGGPGTGKTICLIHRFVRLCSDSTGPQPLLVGLSPAAEQAMKDACTTLGHSPDPQLLCAVQDLPPVRDELEKQLTEHSSVLIDEGQDLPVDFIRNILELLERGSPIPPLFIAFDSNQAIVQPSGDALSRLVEFCDVVTLRYCYRSTEQIVTTAGDLIDRLHHDYSGGNHEHSHHIAASRDASTAGTITALLGPEVVVTETPLGSMQ
;
A
#
# COMPACT_ATOMS: atom_id res chain seq x y z
N GLY A 1 -7.01 -29.43 16.11
CA GLY A 1 -6.99 -28.04 15.58
C GLY A 1 -6.85 -28.13 14.08
N PRO A 2 -7.28 -27.12 13.30
CA PRO A 2 -7.02 -27.17 11.88
C PRO A 2 -5.51 -27.01 11.63
N PRO A 3 -4.98 -27.58 10.53
CA PRO A 3 -3.55 -27.69 10.30
C PRO A 3 -2.91 -26.37 9.88
N SER A 4 -1.67 -26.20 10.31
CA SER A 4 -0.65 -25.37 9.69
C SER A 4 -0.40 -25.81 8.23
N ASP A 5 -0.05 -24.83 7.40
CA ASP A 5 0.44 -24.96 6.02
C ASP A 5 -0.65 -25.09 4.93
N ILE A 6 -1.18 -23.94 4.52
CA ILE A 6 -1.76 -23.76 3.19
C ILE A 6 -0.92 -22.70 2.46
N ILE A 7 -0.01 -23.16 1.61
CA ILE A 7 0.56 -22.33 0.53
C ILE A 7 -0.50 -22.34 -0.58
N ALA A 8 -1.52 -21.48 -0.45
CA ALA A 8 -2.46 -21.22 -1.52
C ALA A 8 -1.72 -20.41 -2.60
N VAL A 9 -1.76 -20.91 -3.83
CA VAL A 9 -1.05 -20.34 -4.97
C VAL A 9 -1.83 -19.10 -5.41
N ASP A 10 -1.45 -17.93 -4.90
CA ASP A 10 -1.78 -16.55 -5.34
C ASP A 10 -3.26 -16.23 -5.68
N ASP A 11 -3.82 -16.84 -6.72
CA ASP A 11 -5.23 -16.67 -7.14
C ASP A 11 -6.21 -17.41 -6.21
N GLU A 12 -5.85 -18.57 -5.65
CA GLU A 12 -6.73 -19.34 -4.75
C GLU A 12 -7.00 -18.62 -3.42
N LEU A 13 -6.00 -17.91 -2.90
CA LEU A 13 -6.14 -17.16 -1.65
C LEU A 13 -7.03 -15.93 -1.85
N LEU A 14 -6.90 -15.29 -3.00
CA LEU A 14 -7.77 -14.18 -3.39
C LEU A 14 -9.22 -14.67 -3.57
N GLU A 15 -9.43 -15.80 -4.24
CA GLU A 15 -10.76 -16.44 -4.33
C GLU A 15 -11.33 -16.77 -2.95
N TYR A 16 -10.51 -17.31 -2.05
CA TYR A 16 -10.92 -17.58 -0.68
C TYR A 16 -11.31 -16.29 0.05
N ALA A 17 -10.52 -15.22 -0.08
CA ALA A 17 -10.79 -13.93 0.52
C ALA A 17 -12.11 -13.33 0.02
N LEU A 18 -12.42 -13.46 -1.27
CA LEU A 18 -13.69 -13.01 -1.87
C LEU A 18 -14.92 -13.77 -1.35
N ARG A 19 -14.74 -14.98 -0.80
CA ARG A 19 -15.81 -15.75 -0.15
C ARG A 19 -16.03 -15.35 1.32
N LEU A 20 -15.18 -14.49 1.88
CA LEU A 20 -15.37 -13.96 3.23
C LEU A 20 -16.52 -12.95 3.28
N PRO A 21 -17.09 -12.69 4.47
CA PRO A 21 -18.00 -11.57 4.69
C PRO A 21 -17.43 -10.23 4.19
N GLU A 22 -18.31 -9.31 3.77
CA GLU A 22 -17.93 -8.08 3.07
C GLU A 22 -16.84 -7.28 3.80
N ASP A 23 -17.04 -7.08 5.09
CA ASP A 23 -16.13 -6.37 5.98
C ASP A 23 -14.72 -6.98 5.97
N ARG A 24 -14.61 -8.32 5.95
CA ARG A 24 -13.33 -9.04 6.00
C ARG A 24 -12.58 -9.05 4.69
N TRP A 25 -13.26 -9.21 3.56
CA TRP A 25 -12.57 -9.17 2.26
C TRP A 25 -12.06 -7.75 1.98
N ARG A 26 -12.81 -6.72 2.38
CA ARG A 26 -12.43 -5.32 2.15
C ARG A 26 -11.13 -4.92 2.82
N VAL A 27 -10.74 -5.62 3.89
CA VAL A 27 -9.47 -5.40 4.61
C VAL A 27 -8.47 -6.54 4.39
N PHE A 28 -8.72 -7.44 3.45
CA PHE A 28 -7.83 -8.56 3.17
C PHE A 28 -6.49 -8.05 2.60
N LEU A 29 -5.40 -8.43 3.26
CA LEU A 29 -4.05 -8.19 2.79
C LEU A 29 -3.50 -9.44 2.13
N HIS A 30 -3.20 -9.34 0.84
CA HIS A 30 -2.60 -10.42 0.09
C HIS A 30 -1.12 -10.62 0.50
N PRO A 31 -0.57 -11.85 0.53
CA PRO A 31 0.85 -12.09 0.86
C PRO A 31 1.83 -11.26 0.03
N ARG A 32 1.50 -10.98 -1.24
CA ARG A 32 2.28 -10.08 -2.11
C ARG A 32 2.29 -8.62 -1.66
N GLN A 33 1.42 -8.19 -0.77
CA GLN A 33 1.43 -6.83 -0.20
C GLN A 33 2.22 -6.76 1.11
N ARG A 34 2.58 -7.92 1.69
CA ARG A 34 3.19 -7.99 3.02
C ARG A 34 4.54 -7.28 3.09
N PHE A 35 5.32 -7.31 2.02
CA PHE A 35 6.60 -6.59 1.94
C PHE A 35 6.47 -5.07 2.16
N VAL A 36 5.31 -4.48 1.84
CA VAL A 36 5.02 -3.06 2.06
C VAL A 36 4.69 -2.78 3.52
N VAL A 37 3.90 -3.66 4.13
CA VAL A 37 3.53 -3.58 5.55
C VAL A 37 4.76 -3.81 6.43
N ASP A 38 5.60 -4.75 6.02
CA ASP A 38 6.76 -5.23 6.77
C ASP A 38 8.04 -4.42 6.50
N ALA A 39 8.00 -3.50 5.52
CA ALA A 39 9.13 -2.63 5.16
C ALA A 39 9.77 -1.93 6.39
N PRO A 40 11.08 -1.63 6.34
CA PRO A 40 11.79 -0.95 7.42
C PRO A 40 11.05 0.27 7.97
N LEU A 41 11.25 0.53 9.27
CA LEU A 41 10.49 1.56 9.98
C LEU A 41 11.21 2.91 10.02
N ASP A 42 12.43 3.01 9.52
CA ASP A 42 13.35 4.14 9.66
C ASP A 42 13.51 4.99 8.40
N GLY A 43 12.93 4.57 7.26
CA GLY A 43 12.99 5.28 5.99
C GLY A 43 11.65 5.88 5.54
N HIS A 44 11.72 6.92 4.71
CA HIS A 44 10.56 7.44 4.00
C HIS A 44 10.21 6.52 2.82
N LEU A 45 8.93 6.17 2.67
CA LEU A 45 8.44 5.19 1.71
C LEU A 45 7.29 5.76 0.89
N LEU A 46 7.45 5.76 -0.43
CA LEU A 46 6.42 6.07 -1.40
C LEU A 46 5.84 4.77 -1.98
N VAL A 47 4.53 4.59 -1.89
CA VAL A 47 3.84 3.40 -2.41
C VAL A 47 2.90 3.81 -3.52
N LYS A 48 3.30 3.52 -4.75
CA LYS A 48 2.50 3.83 -5.95
C LYS A 48 1.77 2.62 -6.48
N GLY A 49 0.62 2.83 -7.10
CA GLY A 49 -0.12 1.80 -7.82
C GLY A 49 -1.45 2.31 -8.33
N GLY A 50 -1.98 1.67 -9.36
CA GLY A 50 -3.28 2.05 -9.92
C GLY A 50 -4.46 1.80 -8.96
N PRO A 51 -5.69 2.09 -9.40
CA PRO A 51 -6.89 1.78 -8.63
C PRO A 51 -6.99 0.28 -8.37
N GLY A 52 -7.42 -0.11 -7.16
CA GLY A 52 -7.66 -1.52 -6.83
C GLY A 52 -6.41 -2.35 -6.51
N THR A 53 -5.21 -1.77 -6.47
CA THR A 53 -3.98 -2.49 -6.08
C THR A 53 -3.77 -2.64 -4.57
N GLY A 54 -4.68 -2.05 -3.78
CA GLY A 54 -4.73 -2.18 -2.31
C GLY A 54 -3.75 -1.28 -1.56
N LYS A 55 -3.41 -0.10 -2.10
CA LYS A 55 -2.55 0.91 -1.43
C LYS A 55 -3.05 1.26 -0.02
N THR A 56 -4.32 1.66 0.10
CA THR A 56 -4.97 1.95 1.38
C THR A 56 -4.95 0.74 2.32
N ILE A 57 -5.08 -0.49 1.79
CA ILE A 57 -5.03 -1.71 2.61
C ILE A 57 -3.62 -1.93 3.17
N CYS A 58 -2.58 -1.79 2.36
CA CYS A 58 -1.20 -1.83 2.86
C CYS A 58 -0.96 -0.78 3.95
N LEU A 59 -1.45 0.45 3.71
CA LEU A 59 -1.32 1.57 4.62
C LEU A 59 -1.99 1.31 5.98
N ILE A 60 -3.22 0.78 5.98
CA ILE A 60 -3.96 0.43 7.20
C ILE A 60 -3.33 -0.73 7.95
N HIS A 61 -2.91 -1.80 7.26
CA HIS A 61 -2.20 -2.90 7.90
C HIS A 61 -0.88 -2.44 8.52
N ARG A 62 -0.16 -1.54 7.85
CA ARG A 62 1.08 -0.96 8.38
C ARG A 62 0.81 -0.10 9.61
N PHE A 63 -0.24 0.73 9.59
CA PHE A 63 -0.64 1.53 10.75
C PHE A 63 -0.96 0.64 11.96
N VAL A 64 -1.79 -0.40 11.80
CA VAL A 64 -2.15 -1.33 12.89
C VAL A 64 -0.92 -2.05 13.45
N ARG A 65 0.00 -2.49 12.58
CA ARG A 65 1.28 -3.06 12.99
C ARG A 65 2.08 -2.05 13.84
N LEU A 66 2.26 -0.83 13.35
CA LEU A 66 3.03 0.21 14.03
C LEU A 66 2.43 0.58 15.40
N CYS A 67 1.12 0.66 15.52
CA CYS A 67 0.46 0.87 16.82
C CYS A 67 0.73 -0.29 17.79
N SER A 68 0.77 -1.53 17.28
CA SER A 68 1.00 -2.74 18.09
C SER A 68 2.46 -2.87 18.54
N ASP A 69 3.40 -2.44 17.70
CA ASP A 69 4.84 -2.51 17.96
C ASP A 69 5.35 -1.34 18.82
N SER A 70 4.59 -0.23 18.90
CA SER A 70 5.04 0.99 19.60
C SER A 70 4.91 0.90 21.13
N THR A 71 6.01 1.15 21.82
CA THR A 71 6.05 1.43 23.27
C THR A 71 6.24 2.93 23.58
N GLY A 72 6.14 3.79 22.56
CA GLY A 72 6.44 5.22 22.63
C GLY A 72 5.45 6.05 21.81
N PRO A 73 5.92 7.08 21.07
CA PRO A 73 5.06 7.84 20.15
C PRO A 73 4.28 6.92 19.22
N GLN A 74 3.02 7.25 18.99
CA GLN A 74 2.13 6.48 18.12
C GLN A 74 2.23 7.01 16.68
N PRO A 75 1.98 6.17 15.66
CA PRO A 75 1.92 6.63 14.28
C PRO A 75 0.69 7.53 14.06
N LEU A 76 0.80 8.46 13.10
CA LEU A 76 -0.30 9.29 12.63
C LEU A 76 -0.80 8.78 11.27
N LEU A 77 -2.12 8.72 11.13
CA LEU A 77 -2.81 8.35 9.90
C LEU A 77 -3.51 9.57 9.31
N VAL A 78 -3.12 9.96 8.10
CA VAL A 78 -3.59 11.18 7.44
C VAL A 78 -4.41 10.83 6.21
N GLY A 79 -5.67 11.25 6.21
CA GLY A 79 -6.57 11.18 5.07
C GLY A 79 -6.80 12.56 4.43
N LEU A 80 -7.66 12.60 3.41
CA LEU A 80 -8.05 13.85 2.74
C LEU A 80 -9.44 14.35 3.10
N SER A 81 -10.23 13.54 3.82
CA SER A 81 -11.58 13.92 4.21
C SER A 81 -12.05 13.13 5.42
N PRO A 82 -13.03 13.68 6.19
CA PRO A 82 -13.65 12.96 7.30
C PRO A 82 -14.26 11.61 6.89
N ALA A 83 -14.74 11.48 5.65
CA ALA A 83 -15.28 10.23 5.13
C ALA A 83 -14.17 9.17 4.94
N ALA A 84 -13.01 9.58 4.42
CA ALA A 84 -11.86 8.70 4.28
C ALA A 84 -11.34 8.27 5.66
N GLU A 85 -11.24 9.20 6.61
CA GLU A 85 -10.85 8.91 8.00
C GLU A 85 -11.79 7.90 8.66
N GLN A 86 -13.11 8.07 8.50
CA GLN A 86 -14.07 7.12 9.04
C GLN A 86 -13.91 5.73 8.40
N ALA A 87 -13.72 5.65 7.09
CA ALA A 87 -13.47 4.38 6.40
C ALA A 87 -12.18 3.69 6.88
N MET A 88 -11.12 4.46 7.11
CA MET A 88 -9.86 3.98 7.67
C MET A 88 -10.03 3.47 9.11
N LYS A 89 -10.79 4.19 9.94
CA LYS A 89 -11.13 3.78 11.31
C LYS A 89 -11.92 2.48 11.36
N ASP A 90 -12.90 2.34 10.48
CA ASP A 90 -13.69 1.11 10.35
C ASP A 90 -12.80 -0.05 9.91
N ALA A 91 -11.90 0.18 8.95
CA ALA A 91 -10.93 -0.83 8.50
C ALA A 91 -10.00 -1.29 9.63
N CYS A 92 -9.45 -0.35 10.43
CA CYS A 92 -8.68 -0.69 11.63
C CYS A 92 -9.49 -1.55 12.61
N THR A 93 -10.76 -1.19 12.84
CA THR A 93 -11.66 -1.91 13.76
C THR A 93 -11.89 -3.34 13.28
N THR A 94 -12.09 -3.55 11.99
CA THR A 94 -12.22 -4.89 11.39
C THR A 94 -10.94 -5.72 11.57
N LEU A 95 -9.77 -5.09 11.59
CA LEU A 95 -8.49 -5.73 11.91
C LEU A 95 -8.27 -5.96 13.42
N GLY A 96 -9.27 -5.66 14.25
CA GLY A 96 -9.21 -5.86 15.70
C GLY A 96 -8.46 -4.75 16.44
N HIS A 97 -8.21 -3.62 15.79
CA HIS A 97 -7.55 -2.45 16.39
C HIS A 97 -8.51 -1.26 16.45
N SER A 98 -8.77 -0.74 17.64
CA SER A 98 -9.55 0.49 17.80
C SER A 98 -8.57 1.65 18.04
N PRO A 99 -8.24 2.43 17.00
CA PRO A 99 -7.26 3.48 17.15
C PRO A 99 -7.80 4.65 17.97
N ASP A 100 -6.92 5.30 18.71
CA ASP A 100 -7.23 6.58 19.33
C ASP A 100 -7.62 7.58 18.22
N PRO A 101 -8.80 8.24 18.31
CA PRO A 101 -9.22 9.23 17.31
C PRO A 101 -8.19 10.34 17.04
N GLN A 102 -7.30 10.65 17.99
CA GLN A 102 -6.25 11.66 17.81
C GLN A 102 -5.13 11.22 16.86
N LEU A 103 -5.07 9.93 16.51
CA LEU A 103 -4.09 9.38 15.57
C LEU A 103 -4.61 9.36 14.14
N LEU A 104 -5.79 9.93 13.88
CA LEU A 104 -6.39 10.06 12.57
C LEU A 104 -6.77 11.52 12.34
N CYS A 105 -6.35 12.10 11.22
CA CYS A 105 -6.77 13.44 10.86
C CYS A 105 -6.84 13.63 9.35
N ALA A 106 -7.48 14.72 8.92
CA ALA A 106 -7.38 15.16 7.55
C ALA A 106 -6.10 15.97 7.35
N VAL A 107 -5.59 16.03 6.12
CA VAL A 107 -4.43 16.88 5.79
C VAL A 107 -4.70 18.36 6.09
N GLN A 108 -5.94 18.84 5.96
CA GLN A 108 -6.29 20.23 6.28
C GLN A 108 -6.27 20.55 7.79
N ASP A 109 -6.25 19.53 8.64
CA ASP A 109 -6.14 19.70 10.09
C ASP A 109 -4.66 19.81 10.52
N LEU A 110 -3.71 19.58 9.60
CA LEU A 110 -2.30 19.78 9.85
C LEU A 110 -1.91 21.27 9.64
N PRO A 111 -0.94 21.79 10.42
CA PRO A 111 -0.51 23.17 10.34
C PRO A 111 0.02 23.51 8.95
N PRO A 112 -0.42 24.61 8.33
CA PRO A 112 0.08 25.02 7.02
C PRO A 112 1.46 25.66 7.09
N VAL A 113 1.91 26.06 8.29
CA VAL A 113 3.22 26.68 8.52
C VAL A 113 4.25 25.59 8.77
N ARG A 114 5.35 25.59 7.99
CA ARG A 114 6.38 24.52 8.04
C ARG A 114 6.89 24.21 9.44
N ASP A 115 7.24 25.21 10.23
CA ASP A 115 7.85 25.00 11.56
C ASP A 115 6.82 24.43 12.57
N GLU A 116 5.53 24.78 12.41
CA GLU A 116 4.44 24.20 13.20
C GLU A 116 4.12 22.77 12.72
N LEU A 117 4.18 22.53 11.41
CA LEU A 117 4.03 21.21 10.82
C LEU A 117 5.12 20.27 11.33
N GLU A 118 6.40 20.66 11.26
CA GLU A 118 7.53 19.88 11.78
C GLU A 118 7.31 19.51 13.25
N LYS A 119 6.91 20.49 14.08
CA LYS A 119 6.61 20.24 15.49
C LYS A 119 5.50 19.20 15.65
N GLN A 120 4.42 19.29 14.88
CA GLN A 120 3.33 18.33 14.97
C GLN A 120 3.74 16.94 14.47
N LEU A 121 4.45 16.84 13.34
CA LEU A 121 4.87 15.54 12.81
C LEU A 121 5.82 14.83 13.79
N THR A 122 6.72 15.55 14.45
CA THR A 122 7.69 14.98 15.40
C THR A 122 7.10 14.44 16.70
N GLU A 123 5.80 14.68 16.96
CA GLU A 123 5.08 14.04 18.07
C GLU A 123 4.73 12.56 17.79
N HIS A 124 4.92 12.11 16.55
CA HIS A 124 4.54 10.78 16.08
C HIS A 124 5.76 9.93 15.70
N SER A 125 5.63 8.60 15.77
CA SER A 125 6.70 7.67 15.37
C SER A 125 6.81 7.49 13.87
N SER A 126 5.71 7.71 13.13
CA SER A 126 5.61 7.64 11.67
C SER A 126 4.36 8.37 11.23
N VAL A 127 4.35 8.87 9.98
CA VAL A 127 3.19 9.55 9.39
C VAL A 127 2.81 8.80 8.11
N LEU A 128 1.60 8.26 8.07
CA LEU A 128 1.07 7.48 6.97
C LEU A 128 -0.03 8.28 6.27
N ILE A 129 0.14 8.53 4.98
CA ILE A 129 -0.71 9.43 4.20
C ILE A 129 -1.32 8.67 3.03
N ASP A 130 -2.64 8.66 2.94
CA ASP A 130 -3.36 8.11 1.79
C ASP A 130 -3.60 9.20 0.72
N GLU A 131 -3.84 8.77 -0.51
CA GLU A 131 -4.18 9.64 -1.64
C GLU A 131 -3.19 10.79 -1.88
N GLY A 132 -1.89 10.47 -1.85
CA GLY A 132 -0.80 11.44 -1.98
C GLY A 132 -0.93 12.36 -3.19
N GLN A 133 -1.49 11.86 -4.31
CA GLN A 133 -1.67 12.66 -5.54
C GLN A 133 -2.60 13.87 -5.37
N ASP A 134 -3.47 13.85 -4.36
CA ASP A 134 -4.46 14.89 -4.10
C ASP A 134 -4.04 15.78 -2.90
N LEU A 135 -2.81 15.60 -2.38
CA LEU A 135 -2.28 16.45 -1.31
C LEU A 135 -2.10 17.90 -1.78
N PRO A 136 -2.34 18.89 -0.89
CA PRO A 136 -2.05 20.29 -1.19
C PRO A 136 -0.58 20.50 -1.56
N VAL A 137 -0.32 21.27 -2.61
CA VAL A 137 1.05 21.57 -3.07
C VAL A 137 1.90 22.21 -1.97
N ASP A 138 1.31 23.11 -1.17
CA ASP A 138 2.01 23.77 -0.07
C ASP A 138 2.41 22.78 1.04
N PHE A 139 1.59 21.76 1.29
CA PHE A 139 1.92 20.68 2.23
C PHE A 139 3.13 19.89 1.74
N ILE A 140 3.11 19.46 0.46
CA ILE A 140 4.25 18.73 -0.14
C ILE A 140 5.51 19.61 -0.14
N ARG A 141 5.39 20.91 -0.44
CA ARG A 141 6.53 21.85 -0.39
C ARG A 141 7.13 21.93 1.01
N ASN A 142 6.30 22.04 2.05
CA ASN A 142 6.79 22.07 3.43
C ASN A 142 7.53 20.77 3.78
N ILE A 143 7.01 19.59 3.38
CA ILE A 143 7.69 18.31 3.59
C ILE A 143 9.04 18.27 2.85
N LEU A 144 9.09 18.69 1.59
CA LEU A 144 10.32 18.75 0.80
C LEU A 144 11.36 19.67 1.47
N GLU A 145 10.97 20.86 1.91
CA GLU A 145 11.89 21.78 2.60
C GLU A 145 12.45 21.18 3.90
N LEU A 146 11.65 20.41 4.63
CA LEU A 146 12.09 19.73 5.86
C LEU A 146 13.10 18.61 5.53
N LEU A 147 12.81 17.80 4.52
CA LEU A 147 13.69 16.73 4.04
C LEU A 147 15.03 17.29 3.52
N GLU A 148 14.99 18.34 2.68
CA GLU A 148 16.17 19.01 2.12
C GLU A 148 17.10 19.58 3.21
N ARG A 149 16.55 19.94 4.38
CA ARG A 149 17.30 20.45 5.52
C ARG A 149 17.82 19.36 6.46
N GLY A 150 17.43 18.11 6.25
CA GLY A 150 17.71 17.02 7.20
C GLY A 150 16.99 17.22 8.54
N SER A 151 15.81 17.87 8.53
CA SER A 151 14.98 17.99 9.73
C SER A 151 14.61 16.60 10.26
N PRO A 152 14.53 16.42 11.59
CA PRO A 152 14.27 15.12 12.22
C PRO A 152 12.79 14.73 12.16
N ILE A 153 12.12 14.91 11.01
CA ILE A 153 10.74 14.48 10.83
C ILE A 153 10.65 12.95 10.84
N PRO A 154 9.54 12.37 11.31
CA PRO A 154 9.44 10.92 11.38
C PRO A 154 9.37 10.29 9.97
N PRO A 155 9.64 8.98 9.88
CA PRO A 155 9.43 8.18 8.69
C PRO A 155 8.05 8.39 8.07
N LEU A 156 8.03 8.71 6.78
CA LEU A 156 6.82 8.99 6.02
C LEU A 156 6.43 7.73 5.24
N PHE A 157 5.14 7.46 5.13
CA PHE A 157 4.59 6.48 4.21
C PHE A 157 3.51 7.17 3.38
N ILE A 158 3.69 7.31 2.08
CA ILE A 158 2.73 8.00 1.22
C ILE A 158 2.24 7.06 0.13
N ALA A 159 0.97 6.69 0.22
CA ALA A 159 0.27 5.93 -0.82
C ALA A 159 -0.25 6.89 -1.89
N PHE A 160 -0.03 6.60 -3.18
CA PHE A 160 -0.56 7.43 -4.27
C PHE A 160 -0.80 6.68 -5.57
N ASP A 161 -1.68 7.22 -6.43
CA ASP A 161 -1.92 6.71 -7.78
C ASP A 161 -1.03 7.41 -8.81
N SER A 162 -0.10 6.65 -9.42
CA SER A 162 0.83 7.18 -10.40
C SER A 162 0.17 7.68 -11.68
N ASN A 163 -1.00 7.14 -12.05
CA ASN A 163 -1.71 7.57 -13.26
C ASN A 163 -2.46 8.89 -13.03
N GLN A 164 -2.75 9.24 -11.78
CA GLN A 164 -3.41 10.49 -11.42
C GLN A 164 -2.41 11.58 -11.01
N ALA A 165 -1.27 11.19 -10.43
CA ALA A 165 -0.25 12.14 -10.01
C ALA A 165 0.25 13.02 -11.17
N ILE A 166 0.57 12.46 -12.35
CA ILE A 166 1.25 13.17 -13.45
C ILE A 166 0.44 14.37 -14.01
N VAL A 167 -0.87 14.44 -13.77
CA VAL A 167 -1.76 15.42 -14.42
C VAL A 167 -1.92 16.71 -13.61
N GLN A 168 -1.44 16.78 -12.37
CA GLN A 168 -1.68 17.90 -11.46
C GLN A 168 -0.38 18.47 -10.86
N PRO A 169 -0.36 19.75 -10.41
CA PRO A 169 0.81 20.37 -9.79
C PRO A 169 1.35 19.62 -8.55
N SER A 170 0.47 18.91 -7.83
CA SER A 170 0.84 18.01 -6.72
C SER A 170 1.72 16.86 -7.20
N GLY A 171 1.50 16.33 -8.41
CA GLY A 171 2.33 15.27 -8.99
C GLY A 171 3.77 15.66 -9.22
N ASP A 172 4.01 16.85 -9.76
CA ASP A 172 5.37 17.36 -9.96
C ASP A 172 6.09 17.50 -8.62
N ALA A 173 5.38 17.97 -7.58
CA ALA A 173 5.92 18.05 -6.23
C ALA A 173 6.18 16.67 -5.62
N LEU A 174 5.26 15.71 -5.76
CA LEU A 174 5.47 14.31 -5.34
C LEU A 174 6.65 13.66 -6.05
N SER A 175 6.87 13.99 -7.33
CA SER A 175 7.98 13.46 -8.12
C SER A 175 9.33 13.79 -7.49
N ARG A 176 9.44 14.96 -6.83
CA ARG A 176 10.65 15.36 -6.12
C ARG A 176 10.87 14.59 -4.81
N LEU A 177 9.81 14.09 -4.17
CA LEU A 177 9.95 13.28 -2.95
C LEU A 177 10.69 11.95 -3.22
N VAL A 178 10.72 11.48 -4.47
CA VAL A 178 11.46 10.27 -4.86
C VAL A 178 12.96 10.39 -4.55
N GLU A 179 13.51 11.59 -4.48
CA GLU A 179 14.93 11.81 -4.13
C GLU A 179 15.23 11.47 -2.65
N PHE A 180 14.20 11.46 -1.80
CA PHE A 180 14.31 11.27 -0.34
C PHE A 180 13.66 9.98 0.16
N CYS A 181 13.00 9.24 -0.72
CA CYS A 181 12.16 8.12 -0.35
C CYS A 181 12.46 6.87 -1.18
N ASP A 182 12.39 5.71 -0.53
CA ASP A 182 12.24 4.46 -1.25
C ASP A 182 10.90 4.43 -2.01
N VAL A 183 10.87 3.80 -3.18
CA VAL A 183 9.66 3.73 -4.02
C VAL A 183 9.26 2.30 -4.28
N VAL A 184 8.07 1.94 -3.82
CA VAL A 184 7.42 0.65 -4.09
C VAL A 184 6.29 0.82 -5.09
N THR A 185 6.20 -0.11 -6.04
CA THR A 185 5.08 -0.15 -7.01
C THR A 185 4.22 -1.40 -6.81
N LEU A 186 2.96 -1.20 -6.44
CA LEU A 186 1.93 -2.24 -6.45
C LEU A 186 1.35 -2.37 -7.86
N ARG A 187 1.56 -3.54 -8.48
CA ARG A 187 1.16 -3.81 -9.88
C ARG A 187 -0.07 -4.70 -10.01
N TYR A 188 -0.36 -5.51 -9.00
CA TYR A 188 -1.48 -6.45 -9.05
C TYR A 188 -2.77 -5.76 -8.60
N CYS A 189 -3.82 -5.81 -9.43
CA CYS A 189 -5.13 -5.22 -9.14
C CYS A 189 -6.07 -6.29 -8.59
N TYR A 190 -6.54 -6.11 -7.35
CA TYR A 190 -7.45 -7.03 -6.68
C TYR A 190 -8.92 -6.71 -6.95
N ARG A 191 -9.25 -5.44 -7.27
CA ARG A 191 -10.62 -5.00 -7.61
C ARG A 191 -11.07 -5.53 -8.98
N SER A 192 -10.17 -5.61 -9.95
CA SER A 192 -10.49 -6.17 -11.27
C SER A 192 -10.69 -7.68 -11.19
N THR A 193 -9.97 -8.39 -10.34
CA THR A 193 -10.19 -9.83 -10.12
C THR A 193 -11.58 -10.08 -9.54
N GLU A 194 -12.10 -9.25 -8.64
CA GLU A 194 -13.49 -9.31 -8.18
C GLU A 194 -14.48 -9.08 -9.34
N GLN A 195 -14.28 -8.05 -10.17
CA GLN A 195 -15.14 -7.81 -11.34
C GLN A 195 -15.06 -8.94 -12.37
N ILE A 196 -13.87 -9.51 -12.58
CA ILE A 196 -13.64 -10.64 -13.47
C ILE A 196 -14.26 -11.91 -12.89
N VAL A 197 -14.11 -12.20 -11.60
CA VAL A 197 -14.70 -13.36 -10.92
C VAL A 197 -16.22 -13.23 -10.85
N THR A 198 -16.76 -12.03 -10.61
CA THR A 198 -18.21 -11.77 -10.63
C THR A 198 -18.75 -11.91 -12.04
N THR A 199 -18.10 -11.29 -13.04
CA THR A 199 -18.52 -11.38 -14.45
C THR A 199 -18.37 -12.80 -15.00
N ALA A 200 -17.30 -13.51 -14.64
CA ALA A 200 -17.07 -14.90 -15.03
C ALA A 200 -18.04 -15.84 -14.32
N GLY A 201 -18.35 -15.62 -13.04
CA GLY A 201 -19.39 -16.32 -12.29
C GLY A 201 -20.76 -16.14 -12.94
N ASP A 202 -21.15 -14.90 -13.23
CA ASP A 202 -22.40 -14.59 -13.93
C ASP A 202 -22.45 -15.17 -15.36
N LEU A 203 -21.31 -15.27 -16.04
CA LEU A 203 -21.21 -15.87 -17.37
C LEU A 203 -21.30 -17.39 -17.29
N ILE A 204 -20.63 -18.00 -16.32
CA ILE A 204 -20.64 -19.44 -16.04
C ILE A 204 -22.04 -19.88 -15.60
N ASP A 205 -22.73 -19.14 -14.74
CA ASP A 205 -24.11 -19.42 -14.34
C ASP A 205 -25.09 -19.27 -15.51
N ARG A 206 -24.88 -18.28 -16.38
CA ARG A 206 -25.63 -18.15 -17.65
C ARG A 206 -25.37 -19.30 -18.60
N LEU A 207 -24.11 -19.70 -18.76
CA LEU A 207 -23.72 -20.83 -19.61
C LEU A 207 -24.20 -22.17 -19.04
N HIS A 208 -24.22 -22.35 -17.73
CA HIS A 208 -24.74 -23.57 -17.07
C HIS A 208 -26.26 -23.67 -17.09
N HIS A 209 -27.00 -22.55 -17.19
CA HIS A 209 -28.44 -22.62 -17.46
C HIS A 209 -28.76 -23.05 -18.90
N ASP A 210 -27.84 -22.83 -19.84
CA ASP A 210 -28.03 -23.19 -21.26
C ASP A 210 -27.35 -24.51 -21.68
N TYR A 211 -26.44 -25.08 -20.88
CA TYR A 211 -25.72 -26.31 -21.22
C TYR A 211 -26.24 -27.56 -20.52
N SER A 212 -27.04 -28.34 -21.25
CA SER A 212 -27.30 -29.76 -20.97
C SER A 212 -26.36 -30.64 -21.79
N GLY A 213 -25.19 -30.94 -21.21
CA GLY A 213 -24.36 -32.11 -21.56
C GLY A 213 -23.40 -31.96 -22.75
N GLY A 214 -22.14 -32.38 -22.52
CA GLY A 214 -21.16 -32.66 -23.58
C GLY A 214 -19.71 -32.62 -23.07
N ASN A 215 -19.09 -33.78 -22.91
CA ASN A 215 -17.64 -33.93 -22.70
C ASN A 215 -16.85 -33.23 -23.81
N HIS A 216 -15.76 -32.51 -23.49
CA HIS A 216 -14.52 -32.51 -24.29
C HIS A 216 -13.30 -32.01 -23.50
N GLU A 217 -12.20 -32.74 -23.65
CA GLU A 217 -10.81 -32.36 -23.37
C GLU A 217 -10.33 -31.26 -24.34
N HIS A 218 -9.46 -30.34 -23.87
CA HIS A 218 -8.23 -29.79 -24.52
C HIS A 218 -7.91 -28.30 -24.21
N SER A 219 -6.84 -28.11 -23.42
CA SER A 219 -5.56 -27.40 -23.68
C SER A 219 -5.44 -25.94 -24.23
N HIS A 220 -4.49 -25.22 -23.58
CA HIS A 220 -3.53 -24.16 -24.03
C HIS A 220 -3.90 -22.67 -23.76
N HIS A 221 -3.01 -21.71 -23.39
CA HIS A 221 -1.57 -21.49 -23.59
C HIS A 221 -0.89 -20.64 -22.47
N ILE A 222 0.42 -20.86 -22.28
CA ILE A 222 1.39 -20.13 -21.43
C ILE A 222 2.06 -19.00 -22.22
N ALA A 223 2.44 -17.89 -21.56
CA ALA A 223 3.57 -17.07 -21.99
C ALA A 223 4.42 -16.59 -20.79
N ALA A 224 5.61 -17.18 -20.65
CA ALA A 224 6.73 -16.68 -19.88
C ALA A 224 7.83 -16.26 -20.87
N SER A 225 8.54 -15.17 -20.61
CA SER A 225 9.89 -15.00 -21.15
C SER A 225 10.87 -14.71 -20.02
N ARG A 226 11.92 -15.52 -19.96
CA ARG A 226 13.15 -15.30 -19.21
C ARG A 226 14.16 -14.73 -20.18
N ASP A 227 15.01 -13.83 -19.71
CA ASP A 227 16.42 -13.89 -20.08
C ASP A 227 17.26 -13.83 -18.80
N ALA A 228 18.16 -14.80 -18.68
CA ALA A 228 18.97 -15.09 -17.52
C ALA A 228 20.44 -15.08 -17.93
N SER A 229 21.18 -14.06 -17.51
CA SER A 229 22.62 -14.12 -17.29
C SER A 229 22.93 -12.97 -16.32
N THR A 230 23.25 -13.18 -15.05
CA THR A 230 24.50 -13.75 -14.55
C THR A 230 24.40 -13.87 -13.01
N ALA A 231 25.12 -14.85 -12.44
CA ALA A 231 25.55 -14.95 -11.03
C ALA A 231 24.60 -15.57 -9.97
N GLY A 232 24.87 -16.84 -9.65
CA GLY A 232 25.43 -17.19 -8.33
C GLY A 232 24.47 -17.46 -7.17
N THR A 233 24.20 -18.74 -6.94
CA THR A 233 23.62 -19.38 -5.76
C THR A 233 23.86 -18.67 -4.41
N ILE A 234 22.78 -18.16 -3.79
CA ILE A 234 22.60 -18.13 -2.34
C ILE A 234 21.21 -18.69 -1.99
N THR A 235 21.25 -19.61 -1.03
CA THR A 235 20.20 -20.45 -0.46
C THR A 235 19.05 -19.67 0.18
N ALA A 236 17.83 -20.02 -0.23
CA ALA A 236 16.53 -19.96 0.46
C ALA A 236 16.44 -19.25 1.84
N LEU A 237 15.71 -18.11 1.90
CA LEU A 237 14.76 -17.70 2.98
C LEU A 237 14.22 -16.24 2.89
N LEU A 238 14.06 -15.64 1.69
CA LEU A 238 13.64 -14.24 1.57
C LEU A 238 12.44 -14.10 0.63
N GLY A 239 11.46 -13.26 1.03
CA GLY A 239 10.36 -12.81 0.16
C GLY A 239 10.86 -12.10 -1.11
N PRO A 240 9.98 -11.70 -2.04
CA PRO A 240 10.40 -11.11 -3.31
C PRO A 240 11.34 -9.91 -3.06
N GLU A 241 12.44 -9.85 -3.82
CA GLU A 241 13.47 -8.81 -3.72
C GLU A 241 12.83 -7.41 -3.75
N VAL A 242 12.99 -6.68 -2.64
CA VAL A 242 12.80 -5.23 -2.62
C VAL A 242 14.01 -4.64 -3.33
N VAL A 243 13.80 -4.05 -4.50
CA VAL A 243 14.81 -3.20 -5.14
C VAL A 243 14.86 -1.89 -4.33
N VAL A 244 15.76 -1.84 -3.34
CA VAL A 244 16.16 -0.60 -2.69
C VAL A 244 17.16 0.09 -3.62
N THR A 245 16.78 1.22 -4.19
CA THR A 245 17.72 2.09 -4.90
C THR A 245 18.37 3.01 -3.89
N GLU A 246 19.56 2.66 -3.40
CA GLU A 246 20.36 3.58 -2.58
C GLU A 246 20.82 4.78 -3.43
N THR A 247 20.48 6.00 -3.00
CA THR A 247 21.01 7.24 -3.59
C THR A 247 22.47 7.41 -3.19
N PRO A 248 23.42 7.65 -4.12
CA PRO A 248 24.81 7.85 -3.76
C PRO A 248 24.98 9.17 -3.00
N LEU A 249 25.48 9.10 -1.76
CA LEU A 249 26.14 10.23 -1.11
C LEU A 249 27.48 10.50 -1.81
N GLY A 250 27.61 11.65 -2.46
CA GLY A 250 28.90 12.19 -2.89
C GLY A 250 28.74 13.52 -3.62
N SER A 251 29.47 14.59 -3.33
CA SER A 251 30.58 14.80 -2.41
C SER A 251 30.83 16.30 -2.31
N MET A 252 30.92 16.85 -1.09
CA MET A 252 31.49 18.18 -0.88
C MET A 252 33.00 18.12 -1.18
N GLN A 253 33.43 18.89 -2.17
CA GLN A 253 34.72 19.59 -2.18
C GLN A 253 34.44 21.05 -2.51
#